data_AF-A0A3M2VG89-F1
#
_entry.id   AF-A0A3M2VG89-F1
#
_cell.length_a   1.000
_cell.length_b   1.000
_cell.length_c   1.000
_cell.angle_alpha   90.00
_cell.angle_beta   90.00
_cell.angle_gamma   90.00
#
_symmetry.space_group_name_H-M   'P 1'
#
loop_
_entity.id
_entity.type
_entity.pdbx_description
1 polymer ?
#
loop_
_entity_poly.entity_id
_entity_poly.type
_entity_poly.pdbx_seq_one_letter_code
_entity_poly.pdbx_strand_id
1 'polypeptide(L)'
;MLAANPENRVLGLVSYAWAGFGAAFGPVVLISVLWKGMTRNGALAGVMVGAATVVLWKQFSTMGLYEIIPGFILASIAIVVFSLIGTPASASMKARFLAAEQEFKANR
;
A
#
# COMPACT_ATOMS: atom_id res chain seq x y z
N MET A 1 15.28 -5.18 36.31
CA MET A 1 14.49 -6.01 35.37
C MET A 1 13.01 -5.76 35.61
N LEU A 2 12.48 -4.68 35.03
CA LEU A 2 11.06 -4.26 35.09
C LEU A 2 10.36 -4.41 33.72
N ALA A 3 11.02 -5.06 32.76
CA ALA A 3 10.62 -5.11 31.34
C ALA A 3 9.90 -6.41 30.96
N ALA A 4 9.19 -7.04 31.90
CA ALA A 4 8.40 -8.24 31.67
C ALA A 4 6.94 -8.07 32.14
N ASN A 5 6.42 -6.84 32.09
CA ASN A 5 5.01 -6.58 32.39
C ASN A 5 4.13 -6.89 31.15
N PRO A 6 3.01 -7.60 31.30
CA PRO A 6 2.15 -8.11 30.24
C PRO A 6 1.28 -7.04 29.52
N GLU A 7 1.67 -5.76 29.62
CA GLU A 7 1.14 -4.61 28.88
C GLU A 7 1.51 -4.62 27.37
N ASN A 8 2.09 -5.73 26.87
CA ASN A 8 2.49 -5.94 25.48
C ASN A 8 1.33 -5.90 24.47
N ARG A 9 0.09 -5.74 24.94
CA ARG A 9 -1.10 -5.59 24.10
C ARG A 9 -1.06 -4.29 23.29
N VAL A 10 -0.58 -3.18 23.86
CA VAL A 10 -0.57 -1.88 23.13
C VAL A 10 0.47 -1.90 22.02
N LEU A 11 1.69 -2.38 22.29
CA LEU A 11 2.75 -2.51 21.28
C LEU A 11 2.37 -3.48 20.15
N GLY A 12 1.74 -4.62 20.47
CA GLY A 12 1.24 -5.55 19.46
C GLY A 12 0.12 -4.96 18.59
N LEU A 13 -0.78 -4.18 19.20
CA LEU A 13 -1.93 -3.58 18.51
C LEU A 13 -1.49 -2.42 17.60
N VAL A 14 -0.52 -1.61 18.02
CA VAL A 14 0.09 -0.56 17.18
C VAL A 14 0.89 -1.17 16.03
N SER A 15 1.70 -2.21 16.30
CA SER A 15 2.47 -2.91 15.25
C SER A 15 1.55 -3.53 14.20
N TYR A 16 0.43 -4.12 14.62
CA TYR A 16 -0.61 -4.64 13.72
C TYR A 16 -1.26 -3.54 12.88
N ALA A 17 -1.60 -2.39 13.46
CA ALA A 17 -2.15 -1.27 12.70
C ALA A 17 -1.15 -0.74 11.67
N TRP A 18 0.13 -0.66 12.05
CA TRP A 18 1.23 -0.26 11.15
C TRP A 18 1.49 -1.28 10.04
N ALA A 19 1.34 -2.57 10.34
CA ALA A 19 1.40 -3.66 9.37
C ALA A 19 0.32 -3.50 8.28
N GLY A 20 -0.93 -3.26 8.68
CA GLY A 20 -2.03 -3.01 7.75
C GLY A 20 -1.82 -1.74 6.92
N PHE A 21 -1.31 -0.68 7.54
CA PHE A 21 -0.96 0.55 6.84
C PHE A 21 0.15 0.32 5.80
N GLY A 22 1.21 -0.42 6.16
CA GLY A 22 2.30 -0.77 5.25
C GLY A 22 1.84 -1.64 4.08
N ALA A 23 0.92 -2.57 4.31
CA ALA A 23 0.34 -3.41 3.26
C ALA A 23 -0.55 -2.64 2.28
N ALA A 24 -1.30 -1.63 2.75
CA ALA A 24 -2.17 -0.82 1.92
C ALA A 24 -1.44 0.35 1.22
N PHE A 25 -0.58 1.06 1.93
CA PHE A 25 0.12 2.24 1.41
C PHE A 25 1.46 1.92 0.76
N GLY A 26 2.19 0.92 1.24
CA GLY A 26 3.48 0.50 0.67
C GLY A 26 3.44 0.27 -0.84
N PRO A 27 2.51 -0.55 -1.38
CA PRO A 27 2.47 -0.82 -2.81
C PRO A 27 1.96 0.39 -3.60
N VAL A 28 1.10 1.22 -3.01
CA VAL A 28 0.65 2.48 -3.63
C VAL A 28 1.81 3.43 -3.83
N VAL A 29 2.62 3.65 -2.79
CA VAL A 29 3.79 4.54 -2.85
C VAL A 29 4.81 3.98 -3.84
N LEU A 30 5.15 2.69 -3.76
CA LEU A 30 6.10 2.05 -4.68
C LEU A 30 5.69 2.19 -6.14
N ILE A 31 4.45 1.82 -6.46
CA ILE A 31 3.95 1.86 -7.84
C ILE A 31 3.83 3.31 -8.34
N SER A 32 3.49 4.27 -7.46
CA SER A 32 3.35 5.67 -7.85
C SER A 32 4.65 6.32 -8.34
N VAL A 33 5.78 5.86 -7.82
CA VAL A 33 7.12 6.37 -8.20
C VAL A 33 7.68 5.59 -9.38
N LEU A 34 7.43 4.28 -9.43
CA LEU A 34 7.97 3.40 -10.48
C LEU A 34 7.18 3.47 -11.79
N TRP A 35 5.88 3.84 -11.75
CA TRP A 35 4.99 3.71 -12.90
C TRP A 35 4.13 4.94 -13.17
N LYS A 36 4.42 5.62 -14.29
CA LYS A 36 3.64 6.74 -14.83
C LYS A 36 2.19 6.43 -15.18
N GLY A 37 1.85 5.14 -15.30
CA GLY A 37 0.52 4.67 -15.67
C GLY A 37 -0.46 4.57 -14.50
N MET A 38 0.00 4.85 -13.28
CA MET A 38 -0.84 4.79 -12.09
C MET A 38 -1.96 5.84 -12.15
N THR A 39 -3.19 5.41 -11.94
CA THR A 39 -4.39 6.26 -11.95
C THR A 39 -4.83 6.55 -10.51
N ARG A 40 -5.52 7.68 -10.29
CA ARG A 40 -6.11 8.00 -8.99
C ARG A 40 -7.08 6.91 -8.52
N ASN A 41 -7.86 6.36 -9.45
CA ASN A 41 -8.82 5.31 -9.15
C ASN A 41 -8.12 3.97 -8.84
N GLY A 42 -7.04 3.64 -9.55
CA GLY A 42 -6.19 2.48 -9.23
C GLY A 42 -5.51 2.59 -7.87
N ALA A 43 -5.04 3.79 -7.50
CA ALA A 43 -4.49 4.06 -6.17
C ALA A 43 -5.53 3.85 -5.06
N LEU A 44 -6.72 4.44 -5.23
CA LEU A 44 -7.83 4.30 -4.28
C LEU A 44 -8.32 2.86 -4.16
N ALA A 45 -8.49 2.17 -5.30
CA ALA A 45 -8.84 0.75 -5.33
C ALA A 45 -7.78 -0.09 -4.62
N GLY A 46 -6.50 0.20 -4.83
CA GLY A 46 -5.38 -0.42 -4.13
C GLY A 46 -5.44 -0.28 -2.62
N VAL A 47 -5.64 0.94 -2.12
CA VAL A 47 -5.77 1.19 -0.67
C VAL A 47 -6.98 0.46 -0.10
N MET A 48 -8.14 0.53 -0.77
CA MET A 48 -9.35 -0.14 -0.28
C MET A 48 -9.23 -1.65 -0.28
N VAL A 49 -8.71 -2.23 -1.38
CA VAL A 49 -8.50 -3.68 -1.48
C VAL A 49 -7.43 -4.14 -0.50
N GLY A 50 -6.32 -3.40 -0.34
CA GLY A 50 -5.28 -3.70 0.65
C GLY A 50 -5.82 -3.68 2.08
N ALA A 51 -6.54 -2.63 2.45
CA ALA A 51 -7.15 -2.52 3.78
C ALA A 51 -8.20 -3.62 4.02
N ALA A 52 -9.09 -3.87 3.06
CA ALA A 52 -10.08 -4.93 3.15
C ALA A 52 -9.43 -6.31 3.24
N THR A 53 -8.38 -6.55 2.44
CA THR A 53 -7.64 -7.82 2.46
C THR A 53 -7.02 -8.06 3.83
N VAL A 54 -6.35 -7.08 4.43
CA VAL A 54 -5.73 -7.23 5.76
C VAL A 54 -6.79 -7.53 6.84
N VAL A 55 -7.92 -6.82 6.80
CA VAL A 55 -9.01 -7.04 7.77
C VAL A 55 -9.67 -8.42 7.59
N LEU A 56 -9.96 -8.82 6.35
CA LEU A 56 -10.53 -10.14 6.05
C LEU A 56 -9.54 -11.27 6.37
N TRP A 57 -8.25 -11.07 6.11
CA TRP A 57 -7.21 -12.06 6.39
C TRP A 57 -7.04 -12.30 7.89
N LYS A 58 -7.23 -11.29 8.73
CA LYS A 58 -7.27 -11.44 10.19
C LYS A 58 -8.33 -12.44 10.65
N GLN A 59 -9.45 -12.52 9.92
CA GLN A 59 -10.59 -13.37 10.27
C GLN A 59 -10.41 -14.81 9.81
N PHE A 60 -9.61 -15.04 8.75
CA PHE A 60 -9.27 -16.35 8.22
C PHE A 60 -7.95 -16.94 8.78
N SER A 61 -6.99 -16.09 9.16
CA SER A 61 -5.69 -16.52 9.68
C SER A 61 -5.77 -16.75 11.18
N THR A 62 -6.20 -17.94 11.58
CA THR A 62 -6.15 -18.42 12.97
C THR A 62 -4.72 -18.79 13.43
N MET A 63 -3.69 -18.62 12.57
CA MET A 63 -2.37 -19.27 12.72
C MET A 63 -1.14 -18.34 12.73
N GLY A 64 -1.27 -17.05 13.04
CA GLY A 64 -0.10 -16.20 13.34
C GLY A 64 0.81 -15.87 12.15
N LEU A 65 0.28 -15.97 10.92
CA LEU A 65 1.01 -15.57 9.71
C LEU A 65 1.05 -14.04 9.58
N TYR A 66 2.19 -13.48 9.14
CA TYR A 66 2.35 -12.04 8.88
C TYR A 66 1.35 -11.54 7.81
N GLU A 67 0.31 -10.84 8.24
CA GLU A 67 -0.79 -10.34 7.40
C GLU A 67 -0.33 -9.32 6.34
N ILE A 68 0.87 -8.76 6.51
CA ILE A 68 1.47 -7.77 5.60
C ILE A 68 1.69 -8.35 4.21
N ILE A 69 2.25 -9.56 4.11
CA ILE A 69 2.71 -10.12 2.83
C ILE A 69 1.53 -10.35 1.86
N PRO A 70 0.47 -11.10 2.23
CA PRO A 70 -0.67 -11.30 1.33
C PRO A 70 -1.42 -9.99 1.05
N GLY A 71 -1.55 -9.11 2.05
CA GLY A 71 -2.17 -7.78 1.88
C GLY A 71 -1.43 -6.91 0.87
N PHE A 72 -0.10 -6.88 0.95
CA PHE A 72 0.76 -6.12 0.04
C PHE A 72 0.68 -6.64 -1.40
N ILE A 73 0.70 -7.96 -1.59
CA ILE A 73 0.62 -8.58 -2.92
C ILE A 73 -0.74 -8.31 -3.56
N LEU A 74 -1.83 -8.54 -2.82
CA LEU A 74 -3.18 -8.33 -3.34
C LEU A 74 -3.46 -6.85 -3.61
N ALA A 75 -2.99 -5.94 -2.75
CA ALA A 75 -3.06 -4.50 -2.99
C ALA A 75 -2.29 -4.12 -4.26
N SER A 76 -1.07 -4.63 -4.45
CA SER A 76 -0.26 -4.39 -5.66
C SER A 76 -0.99 -4.85 -6.93
N ILE A 77 -1.54 -6.06 -6.93
CA ILE A 77 -2.29 -6.61 -8.05
C ILE A 77 -3.52 -5.74 -8.33
N ALA A 78 -4.28 -5.37 -7.28
CA ALA A 78 -5.44 -4.52 -7.42
C ALA A 78 -5.09 -3.16 -8.03
N ILE A 79 -4.01 -2.52 -7.60
CA ILE A 79 -3.53 -1.26 -8.18
C ILE A 79 -3.26 -1.43 -9.67
N VAL A 80 -2.50 -2.47 -10.05
CA VAL A 80 -2.15 -2.70 -11.46
C VAL A 80 -3.38 -2.99 -12.30
N VAL A 81 -4.25 -3.89 -11.86
CA VAL A 81 -5.47 -4.29 -12.58
C VAL A 81 -6.43 -3.11 -12.73
N PHE A 82 -6.75 -2.39 -11.66
CA PHE A 82 -7.64 -1.24 -11.73
C PHE A 82 -7.03 -0.05 -12.44
N SER A 83 -5.71 0.09 -12.47
CA SER A 83 -5.05 1.14 -13.23
C SER A 83 -4.95 0.82 -14.72
N LEU A 84 -5.00 -0.46 -15.11
CA LEU A 84 -5.05 -0.91 -16.52
C LEU A 84 -6.47 -0.93 -17.08
N ILE A 85 -7.45 -1.41 -16.30
CA ILE A 85 -8.86 -1.51 -16.72
C ILE A 85 -9.58 -0.16 -16.52
N GLY A 86 -9.15 0.62 -15.53
CA GLY A 86 -9.75 1.92 -15.21
C GLY A 86 -9.41 3.02 -16.21
N THR A 87 -10.03 4.18 -15.98
CA THR A 87 -9.84 5.37 -16.81
C THR A 87 -8.36 5.77 -16.85
N PRO A 88 -7.79 6.06 -18.04
CA PRO A 88 -6.38 6.44 -18.17
C PRO A 88 -5.99 7.58 -17.24
N ALA A 89 -4.74 7.58 -16.77
CA ALA A 89 -4.25 8.64 -15.90
C ALA A 89 -4.43 10.01 -16.58
N SER A 90 -5.04 10.94 -15.85
CA SER A 90 -5.30 12.31 -16.31
C SER A 90 -4.05 12.95 -16.90
N ALA A 91 -4.22 13.81 -17.91
CA ALA A 91 -3.14 14.60 -18.48
C ALA A 91 -2.36 15.36 -17.39
N SER A 92 -3.05 15.86 -16.36
CA SER A 92 -2.41 16.55 -15.22
C SER A 92 -1.53 15.62 -14.36
N MET A 93 -1.92 14.36 -14.19
CA MET A 93 -1.12 13.38 -13.45
C MET A 93 0.14 12.99 -14.23
N LYS A 94 0.00 12.76 -15.53
CA LYS A 94 1.15 12.48 -16.42
C LYS A 94 2.11 13.67 -16.45
N ALA A 95 1.60 14.89 -16.53
CA ALA A 95 2.40 16.11 -16.49
C ALA A 95 3.18 16.24 -15.17
N ARG A 96 2.55 15.97 -14.01
CA ARG A 96 3.24 15.99 -12.72
C ARG A 96 4.32 14.91 -12.62
N PHE A 97 4.06 13.70 -13.11
CA PHE A 97 5.06 12.63 -13.13
C PHE A 97 6.27 13.02 -13.98
N LEU A 98 6.03 13.56 -15.17
CA LEU A 98 7.08 14.03 -16.07
C LEU A 98 7.89 15.20 -15.48
N ALA A 99 7.23 16.16 -14.84
CA ALA A 99 7.89 17.27 -14.17
C ALA A 99 8.81 16.77 -13.04
N ALA A 100 8.33 15.84 -12.21
CA ALA A 100 9.14 15.23 -11.15
C ALA A 100 10.32 14.43 -11.72
N GLU A 101 10.13 13.72 -12.83
CA GLU A 101 11.21 13.01 -13.50
C GLU A 101 12.27 13.95 -14.09
N GLN A 102 11.85 15.11 -14.63
CA GLN A 102 12.75 16.15 -15.12
C GLN A 102 13.58 16.76 -13.99
N GLU A 103 12.95 17.09 -12.86
CA GLU A 103 13.62 17.65 -11.68
C GLU A 103 14.64 16.67 -11.10
N PHE A 104 14.29 15.38 -10.99
CA PHE A 104 15.21 14.34 -10.54
C PHE A 104 16.44 14.19 -11.46
N LYS A 105 16.25 14.32 -12.78
CA LYS A 105 17.36 14.29 -13.75
C LYS A 105 18.20 15.57 -13.76
N ALA A 106 17.60 16.73 -13.46
CA ALA A 106 18.30 18.01 -13.40
C ALA A 106 19.20 18.14 -12.16
N ASN A 107 18.84 17.48 -11.06
CA ASN A 107 19.59 17.46 -9.80
C ASN A 107 20.52 16.24 -9.63
N ARG A 108 20.79 15.48 -10.69
CA ARG A 108 21.69 14.31 -10.71
C ARG A 108 22.97 14.64 -11.47
#